data_AF-A0A7V9EEZ2-F1
#
_entry.id   AF-A0A7V9EEZ2-F1
#
_cell.length_a   1.000
_cell.length_b   1.000
_cell.length_c   1.000
_cell.angle_alpha   90.00
_cell.angle_beta   90.00
_cell.angle_gamma   90.00
#
_symmetry.space_group_name_H-M   'P 1'
#
loop_
_entity.id
_entity.type
_entity.pdbx_description
1 polymer ?
#
loop_
_entity_poly.entity_id
_entity_poly.type
_entity_poly.pdbx_seq_one_letter_code
_entity_poly.pdbx_strand_id
1 'polypeptide(L)' 'MLLLALLECSNPRCEATYEGYGTAAELRGIPCEECGHELEAVAYAEADRACEPIAPRVQPRRAA' A
#
# COMPACT_ATOMS: atom_id res chain seq x y z
N MET A 1 -6.61 1.06 14.86
CA MET A 1 -6.64 2.29 14.05
C MET A 1 -6.52 1.87 12.61
N LEU A 2 -7.37 2.39 11.72
CA LEU A 2 -7.27 2.12 10.28
C LEU A 2 -6.40 3.19 9.65
N LEU A 3 -5.57 2.78 8.71
CA LEU A 3 -4.60 3.61 8.02
C LEU A 3 -4.83 3.50 6.52
N LEU A 4 -4.64 4.63 5.85
CA LEU A 4 -4.29 4.66 4.44
C LEU A 4 -2.77 4.77 4.34
N ALA A 5 -2.12 3.91 3.57
CA ALA A 5 -0.68 3.95 3.34
C ALA A 5 -0.36 4.07 1.86
N LEU A 6 0.67 4.87 1.56
CA LEU A 6 1.36 4.80 0.29
C LEU A 6 2.47 3.75 0.44
N LEU A 7 2.44 2.74 -0.41
CA LEU A 7 3.35 1.61 -0.44
C LEU A 7 4.23 1.72 -1.69
N GLU A 8 5.53 1.54 -1.55
CA GLU A 8 6.47 1.49 -2.67
C GLU A 8 7.18 0.15 -2.70
N CYS A 9 7.54 -0.31 -3.90
CA CYS A 9 8.32 -1.52 -4.02
C CYS A 9 9.73 -1.32 -3.45
N SER A 10 10.18 -2.23 -2.56
CA SER A 10 11.55 -2.21 -2.02
C SER A 10 12.63 -2.44 -3.09
N ASN A 11 12.26 -2.93 -4.29
CA ASN A 11 13.18 -3.06 -5.40
C ASN A 11 13.41 -1.69 -6.07
N PRO A 12 14.62 -1.11 -6.03
CA PRO A 12 14.90 0.22 -6.57
C PRO A 12 14.81 0.29 -8.11
N ARG A 13 14.68 -0.86 -8.79
CA ARG A 13 14.44 -0.92 -10.25
C ARG A 13 12.96 -1.03 -10.60
N CYS A 14 12.09 -1.17 -9.61
CA CYS A 14 10.65 -1.30 -9.76
C CYS A 14 10.00 -0.02 -9.22
N GLU A 15 9.54 0.84 -10.13
CA GLU A 15 8.88 2.11 -9.79
C GLU A 15 7.39 1.93 -9.47
N ALA A 16 6.99 0.71 -9.07
CA ALA A 16 5.60 0.41 -8.75
C ALA A 16 5.24 0.98 -7.38
N THR A 17 4.26 1.87 -7.38
CA THR A 17 3.65 2.44 -6.17
C THR A 17 2.25 1.90 -6.01
N TYR A 18 1.82 1.69 -4.77
CA TYR A 18 0.51 1.18 -4.42
C TYR A 18 -0.10 2.00 -3.29
N GLU A 19 -1.42 1.99 -3.20
CA GLU A 19 -2.15 2.48 -2.04
C GLU A 19 -2.72 1.29 -1.27
N GLY A 20 -2.52 1.27 0.04
CA GLY A 20 -3.01 0.22 0.93
C GLY A 20 -3.93 0.79 2.00
N TYR A 21 -4.98 0.05 2.34
CA TYR A 21 -5.89 0.41 3.42
C TYR A 21 -5.97 -0.74 4.42
N GLY A 22 -5.80 -0.45 5.71
CA GLY A 22 -5.88 -1.45 6.76
C GLY A 22 -5.15 -1.04 8.03
N THR A 23 -4.88 -2.01 8.90
CA THR A 23 -4.01 -1.82 10.05
C THR A 23 -2.54 -1.85 9.64
N ALA A 24 -1.66 -1.27 10.47
CA ALA A 24 -0.21 -1.31 10.21
C ALA A 24 0.37 -2.73 10.09
N ALA A 25 -0.28 -3.74 10.68
CA ALA A 25 0.14 -5.14 10.57
C ALA A 25 -0.28 -5.76 9.22
N GLU A 26 -1.46 -5.40 8.71
CA GLU A 26 -1.97 -5.87 7.42
C GLU A 26 -1.23 -5.22 6.24
N LEU A 27 -0.67 -4.02 6.43
CA LEU A 27 0.07 -3.27 5.41
C LEU A 27 1.56 -3.63 5.34
N ARG A 28 1.97 -4.78 5.88
CA ARG A 28 3.35 -5.29 5.88
C ARG A 28 3.44 -6.63 5.18
N GLY A 29 4.61 -6.93 4.62
CA GLY A 29 4.87 -8.23 3.96
C GLY A 29 4.00 -8.47 2.72
N ILE A 30 3.50 -7.40 2.12
CA ILE A 30 2.70 -7.46 0.90
C ILE A 30 3.67 -7.57 -0.29
N PRO A 31 3.56 -8.59 -1.15
CA PRO A 31 4.39 -8.68 -2.34
C PRO A 31 3.91 -7.72 -3.43
N CYS A 32 4.86 -7.08 -4.11
CA CYS A 32 4.67 -6.30 -5.32
C CYS A 32 4.17 -7.21 -6.45
N GLU A 33 3.05 -6.85 -7.08
CA GLU A 33 2.47 -7.64 -8.17
C GLU A 33 3.35 -7.67 -9.43
N GLU A 34 4.20 -6.65 -9.63
CA GLU A 34 5.06 -6.52 -10.83
C GLU A 34 6.35 -7.35 -10.73
N CYS A 35 6.97 -7.43 -9.55
CA CYS A 35 8.30 -8.05 -9.39
C CYS A 35 8.46 -8.97 -8.17
N GLY A 36 7.40 -9.19 -7.39
CA GLY A 36 7.35 -10.11 -6.26
C GLY A 36 8.15 -9.69 -5.02
N HIS A 37 8.85 -8.55 -5.04
CA HIS A 37 9.55 -8.01 -3.88
C HIS A 37 8.56 -7.41 -2.87
N GLU A 38 8.97 -7.26 -1.62
CA GLU A 38 8.09 -6.70 -0.60
C GLU A 38 7.81 -5.21 -0.86
N LEU A 39 6.57 -4.81 -0.60
CA LEU A 39 6.15 -3.42 -0.54
C LEU A 39 6.44 -2.84 0.84
N GLU A 40 6.94 -1.62 0.86
CA GLU A 40 7.24 -0.85 2.06
C GLU A 40 6.35 0.39 2.13
N ALA A 41 5.78 0.65 3.30
CA ALA A 41 5.00 1.85 3.52
C ALA A 41 5.92 3.06 3.72
N VAL A 42 5.82 4.03 2.82
CA VAL A 42 6.60 5.27 2.85
C VAL A 42 5.82 6.44 3.46
N ALA A 43 4.50 6.33 3.52
CA ALA A 43 3.63 7.29 4.19
C ALA A 43 2.39 6.60 4.77
N TYR A 44 1.92 7.11 5.90
CA TYR A 44 0.66 6.71 6.53
C TYR A 44 -0.20 7.94 6.79
N ALA A 45 -1.51 7.78 6.62
CA ALA A 45 -2.54 8.73 7.05
C ALA A 45 -3.60 7.98 7.87
N GLU A 46 -4.13 8.64 8.90
CA GLU A 46 -5.28 8.11 9.63
C GLU A 46 -6.49 8.06 8.69
N ALA A 47 -7.11 6.89 8.59
CA ALA A 47 -8.34 6.75 7.83
C ALA A 47 -9.54 6.97 8.74
N ASP A 48 -10.36 7.97 8.41
CA ASP A 48 -11.61 8.21 9.10
C ASP A 48 -12.59 7.06 8.84
N ARG A 49 -13.30 6.60 9.89
CA ARG A 49 -14.19 5.41 9.82
C ARG A 49 -15.36 5.58 8.84
N ALA A 50 -15.62 6.80 8.37
CA ALA A 50 -16.63 7.09 7.36
C ALA A 50 -16.22 6.67 5.94
N CYS A 51 -14.95 6.38 5.70
CA CYS A 51 -14.51 5.70 4.48
C CYS A 51 -14.85 4.22 4.64
N GLU A 52 -15.95 3.77 4.02
CA GLU A 52 -16.30 2.37 3.90
C GLU A 52 -15.06 1.53 3.54
N PRO A 53 -14.91 0.33 4.09
CA PRO A 53 -13.73 -0.49 3.88
C PRO A 53 -13.67 -0.89 2.41
N ILE A 54 -12.94 -0.11 1.62
CA ILE A 54 -12.30 -0.63 0.42
C ILE A 54 -11.38 -1.69 0.99
N ALA A 55 -11.77 -2.96 0.85
CA ALA A 55 -10.94 -4.12 1.17
C ALA A 55 -9.47 -3.83 0.83
N PRO A 56 -8.46 -4.41 1.53
CA PRO A 56 -7.05 -4.17 1.20
C PRO A 56 -6.82 -4.42 -0.29
N ARG A 57 -6.87 -3.33 -1.05
CA ARG A 57 -6.75 -3.29 -2.50
C ARG A 57 -5.52 -2.46 -2.67
N VAL A 58 -4.40 -3.15 -2.57
CA VAL A 58 -3.11 -2.72 -3.07
C VAL A 58 -3.38 -2.45 -4.55
N GLN A 59 -3.69 -1.21 -4.90
CA GLN A 59 -3.97 -0.83 -6.28
C GLN A 59 -2.72 -0.20 -6.87
N PRO A 60 -2.23 -0.67 -8.02
CA PRO A 60 -1.10 -0.04 -8.68
C PRO A 60 -1.49 1.39 -9.06
N ARG A 61 -0.73 2.36 -8.54
CA ARG A 61 -0.84 3.75 -8.93
C ARG A 61 -0.07 3.90 -10.24
N ARG A 62 -0.76 3.80 -11.38
CA ARG A 62 -0.14 4.09 -12.67
C ARG A 62 0.34 5.55 -12.67
N ALA A 63 1.64 5.76 -12.77
CA ALA A 63 2.20 7.04 -13.17
C ALA A 63 1.67 7.36 -14.57
N ALA A 64 1.04 8.53 -14.72
CA ALA A 64 0.60 9.07 -16.00
C ALA A 64 1.78 9.59 -16.82
#